data_AF-A0A7K2WLC8-F1
#
_entry.id   AF-A0A7K2WLC8-F1
#
_cell.length_a   1.000
_cell.length_b   1.000
_cell.length_c   1.000
_cell.angle_alpha   90.00
_cell.angle_beta   90.00
_cell.angle_gamma   90.00
#
_symmetry.space_group_name_H-M   'P 1'
#
loop_
_entity.id
_entity.type
_entity.pdbx_description
1 polymer ?
#
loop_
_entity_poly.entity_id
_entity_poly.type
_entity_poly.pdbx_seq_one_letter_code
_entity_poly.pdbx_strand_id
1 'polypeptide(L)'
;APTRHWSPILVEIRRSGADRNARLVEVSAYRHGHRRLVGEQRLAKRDVPAWVLDRIDDAFAELDTAGRELIAFALPRDWLNYPVDQWSARKGTRTPLGCMAPVVVMDHDRRTNPRLQFRLKKMWDLLDEQPESRFHRITCEGAPAPGLLAVQLQDVAGPVALTRPPTAPDDRATHRAVLDAPVPIVLWPRTGCPGGGGEACGAGCRGTVFLDSLAERLSLLAPGELPEHVFTLRKHAFGHEGPEPHWATGLSFVWDDPRWFPDVPRLTRSPVD
;
A
#
# COMPACT_ATOMS: atom_id res chain seq x y z
N ALA A 1 -3.35 -10.04 26.10
CA ALA A 1 -2.36 -9.03 25.67
C ALA A 1 -3.10 -7.74 25.36
N PRO A 2 -2.58 -6.54 25.66
CA PRO A 2 -3.19 -5.32 25.14
C PRO A 2 -3.21 -5.44 23.62
N THR A 3 -4.41 -5.32 23.03
CA THR A 3 -4.60 -5.38 21.58
C THR A 3 -3.75 -4.29 20.96
N ARG A 4 -2.68 -4.69 20.26
CA ARG A 4 -1.76 -3.76 19.59
C ARG A 4 -2.58 -2.94 18.60
N HIS A 5 -2.73 -1.65 18.85
CA HIS A 5 -3.46 -0.74 18.00
C HIS A 5 -2.48 0.15 17.24
N TRP A 6 -2.80 0.46 15.98
CA TRP A 6 -2.03 1.42 15.20
C TRP A 6 -2.36 2.84 15.63
N SER A 7 -1.36 3.72 15.66
CA SER A 7 -1.49 5.17 15.65
C SER A 7 -0.98 5.67 14.29
N PRO A 8 -1.85 5.72 13.27
CA PRO A 8 -1.38 5.96 11.92
C PRO A 8 -1.23 7.44 11.56
N ILE A 9 -0.24 7.72 10.72
CA ILE A 9 -0.15 8.92 9.90
C ILE A 9 -0.76 8.56 8.54
N LEU A 10 -1.73 9.34 8.08
CA LEU A 10 -2.33 9.22 6.76
C LEU A 10 -1.82 10.37 5.87
N VAL A 11 -1.15 9.99 4.78
CA VAL A 11 -0.81 10.88 3.67
C VAL A 11 -1.79 10.61 2.54
N GLU A 12 -2.62 11.59 2.20
CA GLU A 12 -3.52 11.51 1.05
C GLU A 12 -2.98 12.35 -0.10
N ILE A 13 -2.80 11.72 -1.27
CA ILE A 13 -2.39 12.38 -2.50
C ILE A 13 -3.54 12.22 -3.50
N ARG A 14 -4.03 13.34 -4.02
CA ARG A 14 -5.15 13.36 -4.96
C ARG A 14 -4.79 14.18 -6.19
N ARG A 15 -5.42 13.89 -7.32
CA ARG A 15 -5.32 14.78 -8.50
C ARG A 15 -5.98 16.11 -8.17
N SER A 16 -5.32 17.23 -8.46
CA SER A 16 -5.97 18.53 -8.31
C SER A 16 -6.98 18.74 -9.42
N GLY A 17 -8.21 19.13 -9.09
CA GLY A 17 -9.23 19.48 -10.08
C GLY A 17 -8.93 20.78 -10.84
N ALA A 18 -8.08 21.64 -10.28
CA ALA A 18 -7.77 22.96 -10.83
C ALA A 18 -6.53 22.99 -11.74
N ASP A 19 -5.61 22.04 -11.57
CA ASP A 19 -4.41 21.88 -12.41
C ASP A 19 -4.06 20.40 -12.55
N ARG A 20 -4.02 19.91 -13.79
CA ARG A 20 -3.73 18.49 -14.11
C ARG A 20 -2.34 18.04 -13.64
N ASN A 21 -1.40 18.97 -13.52
CA ASN A 21 -0.02 18.71 -13.10
C ASN A 21 0.18 18.87 -11.58
N ALA A 22 -0.76 19.50 -10.89
CA ALA A 22 -0.75 19.63 -9.46
C ALA A 22 -1.39 18.41 -8.77
N ARG A 23 -0.98 18.19 -7.53
CA ARG A 23 -1.57 17.24 -6.60
C ARG A 23 -2.02 17.99 -5.36
N LEU A 24 -3.20 17.65 -4.86
CA LEU A 24 -3.59 18.04 -3.51
C LEU A 24 -3.02 16.98 -2.57
N VAL A 25 -2.25 17.42 -1.59
CA VAL A 25 -1.59 16.56 -0.61
C VAL A 25 -2.05 16.96 0.78
N GLU A 26 -2.56 16.00 1.54
CA GLU A 26 -2.96 16.17 2.94
C GLU A 26 -2.13 15.20 3.79
N VAL A 27 -1.63 15.66 4.94
CA VAL A 27 -1.02 14.79 5.96
C VAL A 27 -1.85 14.93 7.23
N SER A 28 -2.23 13.81 7.82
CA SER A 28 -3.05 13.75 9.02
C SER A 28 -2.52 12.70 9.99
N ALA A 29 -2.67 12.93 11.28
CA ALA A 29 -2.41 11.94 12.33
C ALA A 29 -3.74 11.41 12.87
N TYR A 30 -3.80 10.13 13.20
CA TYR A 30 -4.93 9.51 13.88
C TYR A 30 -4.58 9.22 15.33
N ARG A 31 -5.38 9.77 16.24
CA ARG A 31 -5.23 9.61 17.69
C ARG A 31 -6.58 9.25 18.29
N HIS A 32 -6.66 8.11 19.00
CA HIS A 32 -7.90 7.59 19.57
C HIS A 32 -9.07 7.51 18.55
N GLY A 33 -8.79 7.16 17.29
CA GLY A 33 -9.80 7.10 16.22
C GLY A 33 -10.19 8.44 15.62
N HIS A 34 -9.64 9.56 16.11
CA HIS A 34 -9.88 10.90 15.55
C HIS A 34 -8.76 11.32 14.60
N ARG A 35 -9.14 11.80 13.41
CA ARG A 35 -8.20 12.38 12.44
C ARG A 35 -7.93 13.84 12.78
N ARG A 36 -6.65 14.20 12.86
CA ARG A 36 -6.16 15.58 12.98
C ARG A 36 -5.38 15.94 11.73
N LEU A 37 -5.76 17.01 11.04
CA LEU A 37 -5.03 17.52 9.89
C LEU A 37 -3.74 18.20 10.38
N VAL A 38 -2.59 17.78 9.86
CA VAL A 38 -1.27 18.35 10.15
C VAL A 38 -0.90 19.37 9.07
N GLY A 39 -1.21 19.08 7.81
CA GLY A 39 -1.00 20.02 6.72
C GLY A 39 -1.76 19.64 5.45
N GLU A 40 -2.09 20.65 4.66
CA GLU A 40 -2.67 20.51 3.33
C GLU A 40 -1.96 21.47 2.38
N GLN A 41 -1.53 20.97 1.21
CA GLN A 41 -0.96 21.84 0.18
C GLN A 41 -1.21 21.30 -1.23
N ARG A 42 -1.32 22.23 -2.18
CA ARG A 42 -1.27 21.94 -3.61
C ARG A 42 0.18 22.01 -4.11
N LEU A 43 0.69 20.92 -4.66
CA LEU A 43 2.10 20.76 -5.03
C LEU A 43 2.24 20.19 -6.44
N ALA A 44 3.31 20.57 -7.14
CA ALA A 44 3.74 19.83 -8.33
C ALA A 44 4.31 18.47 -7.90
N LYS A 45 4.18 17.44 -8.75
CA LYS A 45 4.63 16.06 -8.45
C LYS A 45 6.05 15.97 -7.89
N ARG A 46 6.97 16.79 -8.39
CA ARG A 46 8.39 16.80 -7.97
C ARG A 46 8.62 17.30 -6.54
N ASP A 47 7.72 18.16 -6.05
CA ASP A 47 7.85 18.84 -4.77
C ASP A 47 7.15 18.06 -3.64
N VAL A 48 6.29 17.09 -4.01
CA VAL A 48 5.55 16.24 -3.07
C VAL A 48 6.45 15.51 -2.07
N PRO A 49 7.53 14.80 -2.47
CA PRO A 49 8.29 13.99 -1.51
C PRO A 49 8.90 14.81 -0.37
N ALA A 50 9.53 15.95 -0.70
CA ALA A 50 10.16 16.80 0.32
C ALA A 50 9.11 17.36 1.29
N TRP A 51 8.02 17.91 0.77
CA TRP A 51 6.96 18.46 1.62
C TRP A 51 6.30 17.39 2.49
N VAL A 52 6.02 16.20 1.95
CA VAL A 52 5.40 15.11 2.72
C VAL A 52 6.31 14.64 3.84
N LEU A 53 7.61 14.46 3.59
CA LEU A 53 8.55 14.05 4.62
C LEU A 53 8.59 15.04 5.78
N ASP A 54 8.69 16.34 5.48
CA ASP A 54 8.65 17.38 6.52
C ASP A 54 7.35 17.34 7.34
N ARG A 55 6.20 17.06 6.71
CA ARG A 55 4.90 16.97 7.41
C ARG A 55 4.70 15.65 8.14
N ILE A 56 5.36 14.57 7.72
CA ILE A 56 5.38 13.30 8.46
C ILE A 56 6.13 13.51 9.79
N ASP A 57 7.27 14.20 9.76
CA ASP A 57 8.03 14.55 10.96
C ASP A 57 7.17 15.36 11.96
N ASP A 58 6.43 16.35 11.47
CA ASP A 58 5.47 17.10 12.30
C ASP A 58 4.34 16.21 12.85
N ALA A 59 3.85 15.25 12.04
CA ALA A 59 2.75 14.37 12.43
C ALA A 59 3.14 13.34 13.52
N PHE A 60 4.42 12.97 13.61
CA PHE A 60 4.91 12.10 14.69
C PHE A 60 4.69 12.68 16.08
N ALA A 61 4.73 14.01 16.22
CA ALA A 61 4.45 14.68 17.49
C ALA A 61 3.00 14.53 17.97
N GLU A 62 2.09 14.09 17.10
CA GLU A 62 0.66 13.93 17.37
C GLU A 62 0.26 12.48 17.68
N LEU A 63 1.17 11.51 17.51
CA LEU A 63 0.89 10.09 17.69
C LEU A 63 0.76 9.71 19.16
N ASP A 64 -0.03 8.67 19.43
CA ASP A 64 -0.10 8.05 20.74
C ASP A 64 1.12 7.14 20.95
N THR A 65 1.95 7.45 21.95
CA THR A 65 3.13 6.66 22.30
C THR A 65 2.81 5.23 22.76
N ALA A 66 1.55 4.94 23.12
CA ALA A 66 1.10 3.58 23.45
C ALA A 66 0.75 2.75 22.22
N GLY A 67 0.49 3.39 21.07
CA GLY A 67 0.19 2.75 19.80
C GLY A 67 1.44 2.46 18.98
N ARG A 68 1.29 1.62 17.95
CA ARG A 68 2.36 1.37 16.97
C ARG A 68 2.26 2.39 15.84
N GLU A 69 3.39 2.94 15.43
CA GLU A 69 3.45 3.84 14.27
C GLU A 69 3.12 3.09 12.97
N LEU A 70 2.37 3.76 12.08
CA LEU A 70 2.07 3.29 10.74
C LEU A 70 1.94 4.49 9.82
N ILE A 71 2.62 4.50 8.69
CA ILE A 71 2.49 5.54 7.68
C ILE A 71 1.73 4.97 6.49
N ALA A 72 0.52 5.48 6.24
CA ALA A 72 -0.33 5.04 5.16
C ALA A 72 -0.42 6.11 4.07
N PHE A 73 -0.14 5.72 2.83
CA PHE A 73 -0.25 6.58 1.67
C PHE A 73 -1.50 6.23 0.86
N ALA A 74 -2.55 7.05 0.91
CA ALA A 74 -3.66 6.97 -0.02
C ALA A 74 -3.26 7.67 -1.33
N LEU A 75 -3.01 6.89 -2.38
CA LEU A 75 -2.45 7.37 -3.64
C LEU A 75 -3.46 7.24 -4.79
N PRO A 76 -3.40 8.11 -5.81
CA PRO A 76 -4.12 7.85 -7.05
C PRO A 76 -3.53 6.61 -7.73
N ARG A 77 -4.33 5.90 -8.53
CA ARG A 77 -3.90 4.64 -9.18
C ARG A 77 -2.59 4.72 -9.95
N ASP A 78 -2.32 5.84 -10.63
CA ASP A 78 -1.08 6.07 -11.38
C ASP A 78 0.17 6.20 -10.48
N TRP A 79 0.01 6.27 -9.16
CA TRP A 79 1.08 6.36 -8.16
C TRP A 79 1.19 5.12 -7.28
N LEU A 80 0.35 4.09 -7.44
CA LEU A 80 0.41 2.89 -6.59
C LEU A 80 1.75 2.14 -6.71
N ASN A 81 2.44 2.24 -7.85
CA ASN A 81 3.79 1.70 -8.04
C ASN A 81 4.92 2.71 -7.73
N TYR A 82 4.58 3.92 -7.25
CA TYR A 82 5.56 4.95 -6.90
C TYR A 82 6.26 4.58 -5.58
N PRO A 83 7.59 4.75 -5.47
CA PRO A 83 8.35 4.18 -4.36
C PRO A 83 8.32 5.08 -3.12
N VAL A 84 7.14 5.31 -2.54
CA VAL A 84 6.95 6.16 -1.34
C VAL A 84 7.72 5.66 -0.13
N ASP A 85 7.87 4.35 0.00
CA ASP A 85 8.71 3.69 1.01
C ASP A 85 10.21 3.97 0.83
N GLN A 86 10.63 4.40 -0.37
CA GLN A 86 12.02 4.71 -0.66
C GLN A 86 12.34 6.20 -0.53
N TRP A 87 11.37 7.03 -0.16
CA TRP A 87 11.62 8.45 0.09
C TRP A 87 12.55 8.61 1.29
N SER A 88 13.52 9.50 1.20
CA SER A 88 14.45 9.80 2.29
C SER A 88 14.58 11.31 2.42
N ALA A 89 14.78 11.81 3.63
CA ALA A 89 15.10 13.21 3.86
C ALA A 89 16.38 13.62 3.11
N ARG A 90 16.54 14.92 2.84
CA ARG A 90 17.60 15.45 1.96
C ARG A 90 18.95 15.57 2.67
N LYS A 91 20.02 15.22 1.92
CA LYS A 91 21.48 15.33 2.19
C LYS A 91 21.97 14.88 3.58
N GLY A 92 22.22 13.58 3.73
CA GLY A 92 23.09 13.03 4.78
C GLY A 92 22.61 11.67 5.30
N THR A 93 21.30 11.53 5.48
CA THR A 93 20.65 10.26 5.82
C THR A 93 20.14 9.58 4.56
N ARG A 94 20.72 8.42 4.23
CA ARG A 94 20.29 7.57 3.11
C ARG A 94 19.21 6.56 3.50
N THR A 95 18.77 6.56 4.76
CA THR A 95 17.78 5.61 5.25
C THR A 95 16.42 5.90 4.61
N PRO A 96 15.83 4.93 3.88
CA PRO A 96 14.52 5.11 3.29
C PRO A 96 13.41 5.10 4.35
N LEU A 97 12.30 5.79 4.08
CA LEU A 97 11.14 5.90 4.99
C LEU A 97 10.61 4.53 5.45
N GLY A 98 10.53 3.57 4.52
CA GLY A 98 10.10 2.21 4.81
C GLY A 98 11.11 1.37 5.61
N CYS A 99 12.29 1.91 5.91
CA CYS A 99 13.25 1.37 6.88
C CYS A 99 13.21 2.10 8.23
N MET A 100 12.47 3.22 8.32
CA MET A 100 12.28 3.98 9.54
C MET A 100 10.98 3.61 10.26
N ALA A 101 9.89 3.42 9.50
CA ALA A 101 8.58 3.02 10.03
C ALA A 101 7.85 2.05 9.07
N PRO A 102 6.81 1.33 9.53
CA PRO A 102 5.89 0.60 8.65
C PRO A 102 5.19 1.53 7.66
N VAL A 103 5.34 1.24 6.36
CA VAL A 103 4.74 2.02 5.27
C VAL A 103 3.79 1.15 4.45
N VAL A 104 2.54 1.60 4.29
CA VAL A 104 1.52 0.95 3.47
C VAL A 104 0.96 1.90 2.42
N VAL A 105 0.43 1.33 1.34
CA VAL A 105 -0.27 2.09 0.30
C VAL A 105 -1.75 1.72 0.30
N MET A 106 -2.61 2.69 0.02
CA MET A 106 -4.03 2.52 -0.25
C MET A 106 -4.36 3.14 -1.60
N ASP A 107 -5.34 2.57 -2.30
CA ASP A 107 -5.89 3.19 -3.50
C ASP A 107 -6.94 4.24 -3.11
N HIS A 108 -6.70 5.49 -3.49
CA HIS A 108 -7.62 6.59 -3.22
C HIS A 108 -9.01 6.36 -3.85
N ASP A 109 -9.09 5.71 -5.01
CA ASP A 109 -10.36 5.41 -5.67
C ASP A 109 -11.15 4.35 -4.87
N ARG A 110 -10.45 3.41 -4.23
CA ARG A 110 -11.08 2.42 -3.33
C ARG A 110 -11.57 3.08 -2.06
N ARG A 111 -10.76 3.99 -1.52
CA ARG A 111 -11.06 4.74 -0.29
C ARG A 111 -12.36 5.53 -0.41
N THR A 112 -12.57 6.20 -1.55
CA THR A 112 -13.72 7.07 -1.79
C THR A 112 -14.97 6.32 -2.29
N ASN A 113 -14.92 4.99 -2.42
CA ASN A 113 -16.04 4.16 -2.88
C ASN A 113 -16.76 3.49 -1.68
N PRO A 114 -17.94 3.97 -1.25
CA PRO A 114 -18.58 3.47 -0.04
C PRO A 114 -18.97 1.98 -0.11
N ARG A 115 -19.37 1.50 -1.29
CA ARG A 115 -19.73 0.09 -1.51
C ARG A 115 -18.52 -0.81 -1.35
N LEU A 116 -17.38 -0.40 -1.89
CA LEU A 116 -16.13 -1.15 -1.77
C LEU A 116 -15.61 -1.10 -0.33
N GLN A 117 -15.62 0.07 0.31
CA GLN A 117 -15.25 0.21 1.72
C GLN A 117 -16.10 -0.69 2.64
N PHE A 118 -17.41 -0.78 2.41
CA PHE A 118 -18.28 -1.69 3.15
C PHE A 118 -17.88 -3.17 2.96
N ARG A 119 -17.58 -3.57 1.72
CA ARG A 119 -17.14 -4.95 1.44
C ARG A 119 -15.76 -5.25 2.02
N LEU A 120 -14.84 -4.28 1.99
CA LEU A 120 -13.52 -4.41 2.61
C LEU A 120 -13.60 -4.59 4.11
N LYS A 121 -14.48 -3.85 4.81
CA LYS A 121 -14.76 -4.09 6.24
C LYS A 121 -15.18 -5.54 6.49
N LYS A 122 -16.12 -6.06 5.69
CA LYS A 122 -16.54 -7.48 5.79
C LYS A 122 -15.38 -8.45 5.55
N MET A 123 -14.51 -8.19 4.57
CA MET A 123 -13.35 -9.05 4.32
C MET A 123 -12.35 -9.02 5.48
N TRP A 124 -12.18 -7.85 6.11
CA TRP A 124 -11.38 -7.73 7.32
C TRP A 124 -11.97 -8.47 8.52
N ASP A 125 -13.28 -8.43 8.71
CA ASP A 125 -13.94 -9.22 9.75
C ASP A 125 -13.68 -10.73 9.55
N LEU A 126 -13.72 -11.21 8.29
CA LEU A 126 -13.37 -12.60 7.96
C LEU A 126 -11.88 -12.92 8.12
N LEU A 127 -10.99 -11.94 7.91
CA LEU A 127 -9.55 -12.12 8.05
C LEU A 127 -9.09 -12.13 9.51
N ASP A 128 -9.75 -11.39 10.38
CA ASP A 128 -9.45 -11.38 11.81
C ASP A 128 -9.72 -12.76 12.46
N GLU A 129 -10.62 -13.55 11.88
CA GLU A 129 -10.88 -14.94 12.28
C GLU A 129 -9.81 -15.92 11.74
N GLN A 130 -8.93 -15.49 10.83
CA GLN A 130 -7.91 -16.33 10.21
C GLN A 130 -6.54 -16.12 10.88
N PRO A 131 -5.90 -17.20 11.38
CA PRO A 131 -4.56 -17.09 11.96
C PRO A 131 -3.46 -16.88 10.91
N GLU A 132 -3.76 -17.09 9.62
CA GLU A 132 -2.79 -17.20 8.53
C GLU A 132 -3.19 -16.34 7.31
N SER A 133 -2.19 -15.81 6.60
CA SER A 133 -2.32 -14.96 5.41
C SER A 133 -2.09 -15.76 4.12
N ARG A 134 -2.92 -16.77 3.84
CA ARG A 134 -2.78 -17.55 2.61
C ARG A 134 -2.98 -16.65 1.38
N PHE A 135 -1.95 -16.55 0.54
CA PHE A 135 -2.00 -15.71 -0.66
C PHE A 135 -2.76 -16.38 -1.81
N HIS A 136 -3.65 -15.63 -2.42
CA HIS A 136 -4.14 -15.92 -3.77
C HIS A 136 -3.11 -15.41 -4.79
N ARG A 137 -2.58 -16.31 -5.60
CA ARG A 137 -1.44 -16.05 -6.49
C ARG A 137 -1.91 -15.79 -7.91
N ILE A 138 -1.45 -14.69 -8.51
CA ILE A 138 -1.67 -14.37 -9.92
C ILE A 138 -0.32 -14.45 -10.64
N THR A 139 -0.12 -15.56 -11.34
CA THR A 139 1.08 -15.88 -12.10
C THR A 139 1.09 -15.17 -13.46
N CYS A 140 2.27 -15.09 -14.08
CA CYS A 140 2.37 -14.57 -15.43
C CYS A 140 1.65 -15.47 -16.45
N GLU A 141 1.75 -16.79 -16.25
CA GLU A 141 1.09 -17.80 -17.06
C GLU A 141 -0.37 -17.94 -16.62
N GLY A 142 -1.30 -17.93 -17.57
CA GLY A 142 -2.69 -18.29 -17.32
C GLY A 142 -3.50 -17.29 -16.49
N ALA A 143 -3.08 -16.02 -16.39
CA ALA A 143 -3.90 -14.98 -15.77
C ALA A 143 -5.28 -14.91 -16.49
N PRO A 144 -6.41 -15.06 -15.76
CA PRO A 144 -7.73 -14.97 -16.38
C PRO A 144 -7.96 -13.61 -17.03
N ALA A 145 -8.88 -13.56 -17.99
CA ALA A 145 -9.32 -12.29 -18.55
C ALA A 145 -9.80 -11.36 -17.41
N PRO A 146 -9.51 -10.04 -17.45
CA PRO A 146 -9.74 -9.12 -16.33
C PRO A 146 -11.17 -9.15 -15.76
N GLY A 147 -12.19 -9.29 -16.62
CA GLY A 147 -13.58 -9.38 -16.17
C GLY A 147 -13.87 -10.65 -15.36
N LEU A 148 -13.34 -11.81 -15.78
CA LEU A 148 -13.47 -13.07 -15.05
C LEU A 148 -12.68 -13.02 -13.74
N LEU A 149 -11.47 -12.46 -13.77
CA LEU A 149 -10.64 -12.28 -12.57
C LEU A 149 -11.35 -11.43 -11.51
N ALA A 150 -11.96 -10.31 -11.90
CA ALA A 150 -12.69 -9.45 -10.98
C ALA A 150 -13.88 -10.17 -10.29
N VAL A 151 -14.54 -11.10 -10.99
CA VAL A 151 -15.60 -11.95 -10.43
C VAL A 151 -15.03 -12.98 -9.46
N GLN A 152 -13.95 -13.68 -9.84
CA GLN A 152 -13.31 -14.69 -9.00
C GLN A 152 -12.79 -14.12 -7.67
N LEU A 153 -12.38 -12.85 -7.66
CA LEU A 153 -11.86 -12.17 -6.48
C LEU A 153 -12.93 -11.58 -5.56
N GLN A 154 -14.23 -11.70 -5.88
CA GLN A 154 -15.29 -11.15 -5.01
C GLN A 154 -15.35 -11.79 -3.63
N ASP A 155 -14.97 -13.06 -3.52
CA ASP A 155 -15.04 -13.86 -2.29
C ASP A 155 -13.65 -14.22 -1.73
N VAL A 156 -12.58 -13.65 -2.31
CA VAL A 156 -11.21 -13.84 -1.82
C VAL A 156 -10.96 -12.87 -0.68
N ALA A 157 -11.10 -13.35 0.56
CA ALA A 157 -10.79 -12.57 1.76
C ALA A 157 -9.27 -12.36 1.93
N GLY A 158 -8.45 -13.35 1.56
CA GLY A 158 -7.00 -13.36 1.77
C GLY A 158 -6.23 -12.37 0.88
N PRO A 159 -4.93 -12.16 1.18
CA PRO A 159 -4.09 -11.31 0.35
C PRO A 159 -3.94 -11.84 -1.08
N VAL A 160 -3.87 -10.94 -2.07
CA VAL A 160 -3.58 -11.29 -3.47
C VAL A 160 -2.18 -10.85 -3.83
N ALA A 161 -1.39 -11.73 -4.43
CA ALA A 161 -0.02 -11.43 -4.86
C ALA A 161 0.14 -11.63 -6.37
N LEU A 162 0.72 -10.63 -7.04
CA LEU A 162 0.98 -10.64 -8.48
C LEU A 162 2.49 -10.74 -8.76
N THR A 163 2.81 -11.48 -9.81
CA THR A 163 4.20 -11.66 -10.30
C THR A 163 4.78 -10.42 -10.98
N ARG A 164 3.93 -9.54 -11.53
CA ARG A 164 4.36 -8.40 -12.38
C ARG A 164 3.84 -7.06 -11.87
N PRO A 165 4.60 -5.96 -12.02
CA PRO A 165 4.10 -4.61 -11.78
C PRO A 165 3.12 -4.14 -12.89
N PRO A 166 2.33 -3.09 -12.65
CA PRO A 166 1.36 -2.55 -13.62
C PRO A 166 2.02 -1.72 -14.74
N THR A 167 3.02 -2.26 -15.43
CA THR A 167 3.82 -1.55 -16.45
C THR A 167 3.36 -1.79 -17.88
N ALA A 168 2.93 -2.99 -18.24
CA ALA A 168 2.37 -3.28 -19.56
C ALA A 168 0.84 -3.03 -19.58
N PRO A 169 0.20 -2.86 -20.75
CA PRO A 169 -1.24 -2.71 -20.85
C PRO A 169 -2.03 -3.84 -20.18
N ASP A 170 -1.65 -5.10 -20.42
CA ASP A 170 -2.32 -6.26 -19.85
C ASP A 170 -2.12 -6.34 -18.33
N ASP A 171 -0.90 -6.07 -17.85
CA ASP A 171 -0.62 -5.98 -16.41
C ASP A 171 -1.47 -4.90 -15.74
N ARG A 172 -1.63 -3.73 -16.37
CA ARG A 172 -2.53 -2.68 -15.87
C ARG A 172 -3.98 -3.15 -15.80
N ALA A 173 -4.46 -3.90 -16.78
CA ALA A 173 -5.82 -4.43 -16.79
C ALA A 173 -6.03 -5.46 -15.67
N THR A 174 -5.07 -6.36 -15.47
CA THR A 174 -5.08 -7.33 -14.36
C THR A 174 -5.04 -6.63 -13.00
N HIS A 175 -4.12 -5.67 -12.80
CA HIS A 175 -4.05 -4.89 -11.57
C HIS A 175 -5.35 -4.14 -11.28
N ARG A 176 -5.96 -3.55 -12.32
CA ARG A 176 -7.28 -2.90 -12.18
C ARG A 176 -8.35 -3.89 -11.72
N ALA A 177 -8.42 -5.08 -12.31
CA ALA A 177 -9.39 -6.10 -11.89
C ALA A 177 -9.21 -6.52 -10.42
N VAL A 178 -7.97 -6.65 -9.95
CA VAL A 178 -7.67 -6.94 -8.54
C VAL A 178 -8.08 -5.78 -7.63
N LEU A 179 -7.76 -4.54 -8.01
CA LEU A 179 -8.06 -3.35 -7.21
C LEU A 179 -9.55 -2.96 -7.21
N ASP A 180 -10.31 -3.34 -8.25
CA ASP A 180 -11.76 -3.14 -8.30
C ASP A 180 -12.54 -4.21 -7.49
N ALA A 181 -11.88 -5.32 -7.12
CA ALA A 181 -12.42 -6.35 -6.23
C ALA A 181 -12.21 -5.99 -4.74
N PRO A 182 -13.02 -6.55 -3.81
CA PRO A 182 -12.90 -6.28 -2.37
C PRO A 182 -11.70 -6.97 -1.71
N VAL A 183 -10.54 -6.98 -2.36
CA VAL A 183 -9.32 -7.60 -1.85
C VAL A 183 -8.62 -6.64 -0.89
N PRO A 184 -8.48 -6.94 0.40
CA PRO A 184 -7.95 -5.99 1.39
C PRO A 184 -6.44 -5.76 1.26
N ILE A 185 -5.70 -6.75 0.74
CA ILE A 185 -4.24 -6.72 0.69
C ILE A 185 -3.77 -7.16 -0.69
N VAL A 186 -2.94 -6.35 -1.35
CA VAL A 186 -2.40 -6.63 -2.69
C VAL A 186 -0.89 -6.39 -2.72
N LEU A 187 -0.13 -7.35 -3.23
CA LEU A 187 1.34 -7.29 -3.27
C LEU A 187 1.89 -7.58 -4.66
N TRP A 188 2.97 -6.90 -5.04
CA TRP A 188 3.71 -7.18 -6.27
C TRP A 188 5.12 -6.61 -6.21
N PRO A 189 6.08 -7.11 -7.02
CA PRO A 189 7.38 -6.48 -7.15
C PRO A 189 7.25 -5.22 -8.03
N ARG A 190 7.86 -4.11 -7.61
CA ARG A 190 7.82 -2.83 -8.37
C ARG A 190 8.54 -2.91 -9.72
N THR A 191 9.50 -3.81 -9.82
CA THR A 191 10.29 -4.11 -11.03
C THR A 191 9.83 -5.44 -11.62
N GLY A 192 9.56 -5.47 -12.94
CA GLY A 192 9.24 -6.71 -13.65
C GLY A 192 10.48 -7.50 -14.06
N CYS A 193 10.29 -8.54 -14.89
CA CYS A 193 11.40 -9.29 -15.48
C CYS A 193 12.21 -8.40 -16.44
N PRO A 194 13.56 -8.46 -16.39
CA PRO A 194 14.38 -7.88 -17.45
C PRO A 194 13.99 -8.53 -18.79
N GLY A 195 13.89 -7.75 -19.86
CA GLY A 195 13.56 -8.28 -21.19
C GLY A 195 12.11 -8.10 -21.67
N GLY A 196 11.21 -7.52 -20.86
CA GLY A 196 9.91 -7.02 -21.32
C GLY A 196 9.00 -8.08 -21.94
N GLY A 197 8.14 -8.71 -21.14
CA GLY A 197 7.01 -9.52 -21.61
C GLY A 197 7.32 -10.80 -22.42
N GLY A 198 8.59 -11.04 -22.79
CA GLY A 198 9.00 -12.14 -23.67
C GLY A 198 9.91 -13.19 -23.06
N GLU A 199 10.47 -12.99 -21.87
CA GLU A 199 11.13 -14.08 -21.15
C GLU A 199 10.08 -15.07 -20.65
N ALA A 200 10.25 -16.34 -21.03
CA ALA A 200 9.35 -17.42 -20.62
C ALA A 200 9.23 -17.42 -19.09
N CYS A 201 8.00 -17.33 -18.62
CA CYS A 201 7.69 -17.27 -17.19
C CYS A 201 7.81 -18.65 -16.54
N GLY A 202 9.02 -19.21 -16.54
CA GLY A 202 9.29 -20.54 -16.03
C GLY A 202 9.60 -20.60 -14.52
N ALA A 203 9.90 -21.81 -14.07
CA ALA A 203 10.46 -22.06 -12.74
C ALA A 203 11.74 -21.24 -12.56
N GLY A 204 11.81 -20.46 -11.47
CA GLY A 204 12.95 -19.60 -11.17
C GLY A 204 12.89 -18.17 -11.75
N CYS A 205 11.85 -17.79 -12.49
CA CYS A 205 11.69 -16.38 -12.87
C CYS A 205 11.48 -15.50 -11.62
N ARG A 206 11.91 -14.23 -11.70
CA ARG A 206 11.86 -13.29 -10.56
C ARG A 206 10.45 -13.14 -9.95
N GLY A 207 9.40 -13.20 -10.79
CA GLY A 207 8.01 -13.18 -10.33
C GLY A 207 7.63 -14.41 -9.51
N THR A 208 8.02 -15.61 -9.96
CA THR A 208 7.78 -16.87 -9.22
C THR A 208 8.56 -16.90 -7.90
N VAL A 209 9.85 -16.53 -7.93
CA VAL A 209 10.69 -16.42 -6.72
C VAL A 209 10.08 -15.46 -5.70
N PHE A 210 9.57 -14.31 -6.17
CA PHE A 210 8.87 -13.36 -5.33
C PHE A 210 7.64 -13.97 -4.67
N LEU A 211 6.77 -14.64 -5.43
CA LEU A 211 5.56 -15.24 -4.87
C LEU A 211 5.88 -16.39 -3.91
N ASP A 212 6.86 -17.24 -4.22
CA ASP A 212 7.30 -18.34 -3.34
C ASP A 212 7.85 -17.80 -2.03
N SER A 213 8.69 -16.76 -2.11
CA SER A 213 9.24 -16.10 -0.91
C SER A 213 8.14 -15.43 -0.06
N LEU A 214 7.12 -14.83 -0.68
CA LEU A 214 5.96 -14.29 0.05
C LEU A 214 5.20 -15.40 0.78
N ALA A 215 4.94 -16.53 0.11
CA ALA A 215 4.24 -17.65 0.72
C ALA A 215 5.03 -18.23 1.91
N GLU A 216 6.33 -18.43 1.76
CA GLU A 216 7.19 -18.93 2.83
C GLU A 216 7.25 -17.97 4.03
N ARG A 217 7.41 -16.67 3.78
CA ARG A 217 7.73 -15.69 4.83
C ARG A 217 6.51 -15.07 5.49
N LEU A 218 5.39 -14.98 4.79
CA LEU A 218 4.24 -14.21 5.25
C LEU A 218 2.95 -15.02 5.39
N SER A 219 2.84 -16.23 4.83
CA SER A 219 1.56 -16.97 4.89
C SER A 219 1.17 -17.42 6.30
N LEU A 220 2.12 -17.58 7.21
CA LEU A 220 1.85 -17.99 8.59
C LEU A 220 1.53 -16.81 9.53
N LEU A 221 1.38 -15.60 8.99
CA LEU A 221 1.16 -14.39 9.77
C LEU A 221 -0.31 -13.97 9.72
N ALA A 222 -0.79 -13.36 10.80
CA ALA A 222 -2.08 -12.70 10.79
C ALA A 222 -2.06 -11.50 9.81
N PRO A 223 -3.10 -11.31 8.98
CA PRO A 223 -3.15 -10.22 7.97
C PRO A 223 -2.92 -8.82 8.54
N GLY A 224 -3.36 -8.56 9.78
CA GLY A 224 -3.16 -7.30 10.48
C GLY A 224 -1.70 -7.04 10.93
N GLU A 225 -0.87 -8.07 10.98
CA GLU A 225 0.55 -7.96 11.36
C GLU A 225 1.49 -7.78 10.17
N LEU A 226 0.99 -7.93 8.94
CA LEU A 226 1.79 -7.81 7.72
C LEU A 226 2.53 -6.47 7.59
N PRO A 227 1.98 -5.28 7.97
CA PRO A 227 2.73 -4.03 7.86
C PRO A 227 4.08 -4.03 8.57
N GLU A 228 4.18 -4.68 9.73
CA GLU A 228 5.43 -4.74 10.51
C GLU A 228 6.40 -5.81 10.03
N HIS A 229 5.87 -6.89 9.47
CA HIS A 229 6.72 -7.87 8.81
C HIS A 229 7.29 -7.34 7.50
N VAL A 230 6.50 -6.59 6.73
CA VAL A 230 6.97 -5.87 5.53
C VAL A 230 8.00 -4.80 5.90
N PHE A 231 7.81 -4.07 7.00
CA PHE A 231 8.81 -3.17 7.55
C PHE A 231 10.15 -3.88 7.83
N THR A 232 10.09 -5.03 8.51
CA THR A 232 11.29 -5.84 8.80
C THR A 232 11.95 -6.35 7.52
N LEU A 233 11.16 -6.83 6.55
CA LEU A 233 11.67 -7.25 5.23
C LEU A 233 12.36 -6.13 4.47
N ARG A 234 11.85 -4.89 4.54
CA ARG A 234 12.50 -3.73 3.91
C ARG A 234 13.86 -3.43 4.54
N LYS A 235 13.98 -3.52 5.87
CA LYS A 235 15.29 -3.38 6.56
C LYS A 235 16.27 -4.48 6.13
N HIS A 236 15.81 -5.72 6.02
CA HIS A 236 16.64 -6.83 5.55
C HIS A 236 17.09 -6.63 4.10
N ALA A 237 16.17 -6.18 3.24
CA ALA A 237 16.50 -5.87 1.84
C ALA A 237 17.50 -4.72 1.73
N PHE A 238 17.37 -3.68 2.56
CA PHE A 238 18.29 -2.54 2.59
C PHE A 238 19.70 -2.93 3.04
N GLY A 239 19.82 -3.82 4.04
CA GLY A 239 21.10 -4.32 4.54
C GLY A 239 21.67 -5.52 3.77
N HIS A 240 21.07 -5.92 2.64
CA HIS A 240 21.51 -7.11 1.91
C HIS A 240 22.80 -6.83 1.12
N GLU A 241 23.88 -7.51 1.52
CA GLU A 241 25.17 -7.49 0.83
C GLU A 241 25.34 -8.80 0.03
N GLY A 242 24.65 -8.89 -1.11
CA GLY A 242 24.74 -10.02 -2.02
C GLY A 242 24.88 -9.56 -3.48
N PRO A 243 25.35 -10.46 -4.38
CA PRO A 243 25.49 -10.12 -5.79
C PRO A 243 24.15 -9.85 -6.47
N GLU A 244 23.09 -10.51 -6.00
CA GLU A 244 21.72 -10.33 -6.48
C GLU A 244 20.91 -9.48 -5.50
N PRO A 245 20.01 -8.60 -5.98
CA PRO A 245 19.11 -7.86 -5.08
C PRO A 245 18.24 -8.80 -4.26
N HIS A 246 18.04 -8.47 -2.98
CA HIS A 246 17.11 -9.21 -2.12
C HIS A 246 15.72 -9.29 -2.76
N TRP A 247 15.03 -10.43 -2.69
CA TRP A 247 13.75 -10.66 -3.39
C TRP A 247 12.65 -9.64 -3.03
N ALA A 248 12.66 -9.15 -1.79
CA ALA A 248 11.71 -8.13 -1.30
C ALA A 248 12.08 -6.69 -1.71
N THR A 249 13.18 -6.48 -2.45
CA THR A 249 13.60 -5.16 -2.92
C THR A 249 12.53 -4.59 -3.85
N GLY A 250 12.00 -3.43 -3.48
CA GLY A 250 10.92 -2.78 -4.24
C GLY A 250 9.57 -3.50 -4.11
N LEU A 251 9.28 -4.13 -2.97
CA LEU A 251 7.94 -4.67 -2.68
C LEU A 251 6.91 -3.53 -2.61
N SER A 252 5.92 -3.58 -3.51
CA SER A 252 4.69 -2.79 -3.42
C SER A 252 3.68 -3.52 -2.53
N PHE A 253 3.07 -2.78 -1.61
CA PHE A 253 2.21 -3.34 -0.57
C PHE A 253 1.00 -2.44 -0.37
N VAL A 254 -0.11 -2.82 -1.03
CA VAL A 254 -1.42 -2.22 -0.78
C VAL A 254 -2.05 -2.93 0.40
N TRP A 255 -2.45 -2.16 1.40
CA TRP A 255 -3.09 -2.63 2.62
C TRP A 255 -4.18 -1.63 2.98
N ASP A 256 -5.43 -2.02 2.75
CA ASP A 256 -6.59 -1.14 2.84
C ASP A 256 -7.54 -1.70 3.89
N ASP A 257 -7.34 -1.25 5.14
CA ASP A 257 -8.23 -1.53 6.27
C ASP A 257 -9.04 -0.28 6.64
N PRO A 258 -10.32 -0.21 6.21
CA PRO A 258 -11.18 0.93 6.49
C PRO A 258 -11.43 1.21 7.97
N ARG A 259 -11.10 0.27 8.87
CA ARG A 259 -11.30 0.41 10.32
C ARG A 259 -10.25 1.33 10.93
N TRP A 260 -9.04 1.36 10.37
CA TRP A 260 -7.95 2.25 10.80
C TRP A 260 -8.00 3.63 10.15
N PHE A 261 -8.67 3.73 9.01
CA PHE A 261 -8.79 4.98 8.25
C PHE A 261 -10.27 5.33 8.01
N PRO A 262 -11.11 5.50 9.05
CA PRO A 262 -12.46 5.96 8.82
C PRO A 262 -12.42 7.29 8.09
N ASP A 263 -13.30 7.44 7.09
CA ASP A 263 -13.58 8.76 6.54
C ASP A 263 -14.09 9.64 7.66
N VAL A 264 -13.48 10.81 7.82
CA VAL A 264 -14.09 11.87 8.60
C VAL A 264 -14.99 12.61 7.62
N PRO A 265 -16.32 12.62 7.82
CA PRO A 265 -17.19 13.47 7.04
C PRO A 265 -16.58 14.85 7.06
N ARG A 266 -16.33 15.44 5.88
CA ARG A 266 -16.00 16.86 5.84
C ARG A 266 -17.12 17.55 6.61
N LEU A 267 -16.78 18.27 7.68
CA LEU A 267 -17.75 19.11 8.37
C LEU A 267 -18.40 19.95 7.28
N THR A 268 -19.66 19.65 6.95
CA THR A 268 -20.49 20.49 6.10
C THR A 268 -20.82 21.74 6.90
N ARG A 269 -19.85 22.63 7.00
CA ARG A 269 -19.99 24.05 7.31
C ARG A 269 -18.96 24.77 6.45
N SER A 270 -19.35 25.76 5.67
CA SER A 270 -20.04 26.93 6.21
C SER A 270 -21.52 27.09 5.81
N PRO A 271 -22.42 27.32 6.79
CA PRO A 271 -23.49 28.30 6.62
C PRO A 271 -22.83 29.68 6.71
N VAL A 272 -22.74 30.39 5.59
CA VAL A 272 -22.51 31.83 5.57
C VAL A 272 -23.41 32.38 4.48
N ASP A 273 -24.40 33.15 4.93
CA ASP A 273 -25.03 34.24 4.17
C ASP A 273 -23.98 35.28 3.76
#